data_AF-D9R7P3-F1
#
_entry.id   AF-D9R7P3-F1
#
_cell.length_a   1.000
_cell.length_b   1.000
_cell.length_c   1.000
_cell.angle_alpha   90.00
_cell.angle_beta   90.00
_cell.angle_gamma   90.00
#
_symmetry.space_group_name_H-M   'P 1'
#
loop_
_entity.id
_entity.type
_entity.pdbx_description
1 polymer ?
#
loop_
_entity_poly.entity_id
_entity_poly.type
_entity_poly.pdbx_seq_one_letter_code
_entity_poly.pdbx_strand_id
1 'polypeptide(L)' 'MKKWICVITGIVGVVLTIAGTWLKKNGAVTMIGGAEGSTSMFIAGKINPIAPWVLILIGIIILAGGIIIFVNQDK' A
#
# COMPACT_ATOMS: atom_id res chain seq x y z
N MET A 1 18.83 20.57 7.92
CA MET A 1 18.78 19.11 7.63
C MET A 1 17.44 18.48 8.00
N LYS A 2 16.87 18.80 9.17
CA LYS A 2 15.66 18.15 9.68
C LYS A 2 14.37 18.40 8.86
N LYS A 3 14.26 19.56 8.20
CA LYS A 3 13.17 19.87 7.24
C LYS A 3 13.16 18.93 6.02
N TRP A 4 14.33 18.65 5.45
CA TRP A 4 14.47 17.73 4.32
C TRP A 4 14.09 16.29 4.69
N ILE A 5 14.41 15.87 5.92
CA ILE A 5 14.01 14.56 6.43
C ILE A 5 12.49 14.43 6.49
N CYS A 6 11.76 15.45 6.97
CA CYS A 6 10.30 15.43 6.97
C CYS A 6 9.72 15.35 5.54
N VAL A 7 10.27 16.11 4.60
CA VAL A 7 9.83 16.10 3.20
C VAL A 7 10.04 14.72 2.57
N ILE A 8 11.21 14.13 2.75
CA ILE A 8 11.54 12.79 2.20
C ILE A 8 10.65 11.72 2.84
N THR A 9 10.50 11.73 4.17
CA THR A 9 9.61 10.80 4.90
C THR A 9 8.16 10.91 4.44
N GLY A 10 7.66 12.13 4.22
CA GLY A 10 6.30 12.35 3.71
C GLY A 10 6.11 11.76 2.32
N ILE A 11 7.04 12.03 1.39
CA ILE A 11 6.98 11.48 0.02
C ILE A 11 7.00 9.95 0.04
N VAL A 12 7.90 9.35 0.81
CA VAL A 12 8.01 7.88 0.94
C VAL A 12 6.72 7.27 1.48
N GLY A 13 6.12 7.89 2.50
CA GLY A 13 4.86 7.43 3.09
C GLY A 13 3.71 7.44 2.08
N VAL A 14 3.55 8.53 1.32
CA VAL A 14 2.50 8.67 0.29
C VAL A 14 2.68 7.63 -0.81
N VAL A 15 3.90 7.44 -1.32
CA VAL A 15 4.21 6.45 -2.37
C VAL A 15 3.86 5.04 -1.91
N LEU A 16 4.21 4.67 -0.66
CA LEU A 16 3.88 3.36 -0.10
C LEU A 16 2.37 3.12 -0.01
N THR A 17 1.59 4.11 0.43
CA THR A 17 0.13 4.00 0.52
C THR A 17 -0.52 3.86 -0.86
N ILE A 18 -0.04 4.60 -1.87
CA ILE A 18 -0.51 4.48 -3.26
C ILE A 18 -0.17 3.10 -3.83
N ALA A 19 1.07 2.61 -3.62
CA ALA A 19 1.46 1.28 -4.05
C ALA A 19 0.62 0.17 -3.40
N GLY A 20 0.38 0.25 -2.08
CA GLY A 20 -0.46 -0.70 -1.35
C GLY A 20 -1.91 -0.72 -1.83
N THR A 21 -2.51 0.45 -2.11
CA THR A 21 -3.88 0.55 -2.66
C THR A 21 -3.97 0.06 -4.10
N TRP A 22 -2.95 0.30 -4.92
CA TRP A 22 -2.88 -0.22 -6.29
C TRP A 22 -2.77 -1.76 -6.32
N LEU A 23 -1.93 -2.33 -5.45
CA LEU A 23 -1.83 -3.78 -5.26
C LEU A 23 -3.14 -4.39 -4.75
N LYS A 24 -3.85 -3.71 -3.83
CA LYS A 24 -5.18 -4.14 -3.37
C LYS A 24 -6.19 -4.20 -4.53
N LYS A 25 -6.16 -3.23 -5.44
CA LYS A 25 -7.09 -3.15 -6.58
C LYS A 25 -6.77 -4.21 -7.63
N ASN A 26 -5.50 -4.42 -7.95
CA ASN A 26 -5.08 -5.41 -8.95
C ASN A 26 -5.05 -6.85 -8.42
N GLY A 27 -5.10 -7.06 -7.11
CA GLY A 27 -5.34 -8.37 -6.51
C GLY A 27 -6.79 -8.79 -6.38
N ALA A 28 -7.71 -7.86 -6.63
CA ALA A 28 -9.12 -8.13 -6.79
C ALA A 28 -9.45 -8.27 -8.30
N VAL A 29 -8.66 -9.08 -9.03
CA VAL A 29 -9.08 -9.49 -10.37
C VAL A 29 -10.39 -10.23 -10.21
N THR A 30 -11.42 -9.55 -10.71
CA THR A 30 -12.80 -9.96 -10.83
C THR A 30 -12.90 -11.41 -11.29
N MET A 31 -13.62 -12.23 -10.51
CA MET A 31 -14.28 -13.43 -11.01
C MET A 31 -15.25 -13.00 -12.12
N ILE A 32 -14.76 -12.90 -13.35
CA ILE A 32 -15.63 -12.89 -14.51
C ILE A 32 -16.01 -14.36 -14.72
N GLY A 33 -17.25 -14.68 -14.40
CA GLY A 33 -17.83 -15.99 -14.65
C GLY A 33 -17.68 -16.34 -16.12
N GLY A 34 -16.77 -17.26 -16.41
CA GLY A 34 -16.82 -18.09 -17.60
C GLY A 34 -17.78 -19.23 -17.31
N ALA A 35 -18.98 -19.12 -17.85
CA ALA A 35 -20.04 -20.12 -17.76
C ALA A 35 -19.76 -21.40 -18.58
N GLU A 36 -18.51 -21.68 -18.94
CA GLU A 36 -18.16 -22.80 -19.83
C GLU A 36 -16.84 -23.48 -19.44
N GLY A 37 -16.92 -24.77 -19.14
CA GLY A 37 -15.82 -25.73 -19.25
C GLY A 37 -14.94 -25.90 -18.02
N SER A 38 -15.00 -27.10 -17.45
CA SER A 38 -14.20 -27.68 -16.36
C SER A 38 -12.67 -27.74 -16.59
N THR A 39 -12.10 -26.90 -17.47
CA THR A 39 -10.70 -26.95 -17.95
C THR A 39 -10.04 -25.58 -18.11
N SER A 40 -10.35 -24.59 -17.27
CA SER A 40 -9.52 -23.38 -17.14
C SER A 40 -9.49 -22.86 -15.71
N MET A 41 -8.95 -23.69 -14.80
CA MET A 41 -8.51 -23.23 -13.48
C MET A 41 -7.27 -22.34 -13.69
N PHE A 42 -7.49 -21.05 -13.93
CA PHE A 42 -6.44 -20.07 -13.75
C PHE A 42 -6.04 -20.10 -12.28
N ILE A 43 -4.78 -20.43 -12.01
CA ILE A 43 -4.12 -20.06 -10.76
C ILE A 43 -4.25 -18.54 -10.69
N ALA A 44 -5.28 -18.07 -9.99
CA ALA A 44 -5.27 -16.78 -9.37
C ALA A 44 -4.11 -16.87 -8.37
N GLY A 45 -2.93 -16.40 -8.77
CA GLY A 45 -1.81 -16.26 -7.87
C GLY A 45 -2.36 -15.58 -6.64
N LYS A 46 -2.43 -16.33 -5.53
CA LYS A 46 -2.97 -15.87 -4.25
C LYS A 46 -1.99 -14.83 -3.75
N ILE A 47 -2.07 -13.61 -4.31
CA ILE A 47 -1.38 -12.45 -3.77
C ILE A 47 -1.93 -12.34 -2.38
N ASN A 48 -1.07 -12.64 -1.40
CA ASN A 48 -1.43 -12.77 -0.01
C ASN A 48 -2.31 -11.57 0.35
N PRO A 49 -3.60 -11.76 0.69
CA PRO A 49 -4.53 -10.65 0.84
C PRO A 49 -4.05 -9.68 1.92
N ILE A 50 -3.22 -10.16 2.85
CA ILE A 50 -2.57 -9.41 3.92
C ILE A 50 -1.48 -8.45 3.40
N ALA A 51 -0.76 -8.78 2.34
CA ALA A 51 0.36 -7.97 1.84
C ALA A 51 -0.02 -6.50 1.51
N PRO A 52 -1.10 -6.20 0.77
CA PRO A 52 -1.50 -4.81 0.53
C PRO A 52 -1.96 -4.09 1.81
N TRP A 53 -2.57 -4.78 2.78
CA TRP A 53 -2.95 -4.18 4.07
C TRP A 53 -1.72 -3.80 4.91
N VAL A 54 -0.71 -4.66 4.93
CA VAL A 54 0.56 -4.39 5.63
C VAL A 54 1.27 -3.18 5.03
N LEU A 55 1.32 -3.05 3.70
CA LEU A 55 1.90 -1.87 3.04
C LEU A 55 1.18 -0.57 3.40
N ILE A 56 -0.15 -0.58 3.42
CA ILE A 56 -0.96 0.59 3.78
C ILE A 56 -0.72 0.98 5.24
N LEU A 57 -0.71 0.01 6.16
CA LEU A 57 -0.42 0.22 7.59
C LEU A 57 0.96 0.84 7.80
N ILE A 58 1.99 0.31 7.14
CA ILE A 58 3.36 0.85 7.21
C ILE A 58 3.40 2.29 6.68
N GLY A 59 2.75 2.57 5.55
CA GLY A 59 2.65 3.92 4.99
C GLY A 59 2.03 4.93 5.97
N ILE A 60 0.94 4.54 6.65
CA ILE A 60 0.27 5.39 7.66
C ILE A 60 1.18 5.64 8.86
N ILE A 61 1.89 4.63 9.36
CA ILE A 61 2.81 4.77 10.50
C ILE A 61 3.96 5.72 10.15
N ILE A 62 4.52 5.62 8.94
CA ILE A 62 5.58 6.51 8.46
C ILE A 62 5.07 7.95 8.34
N LEU A 63 3.85 8.16 7.83
CA LEU A 63 3.22 9.49 7.78
C LEU A 63 3.00 10.06 9.18
N ALA A 64 2.45 9.28 10.11
CA ALA A 64 2.24 9.71 11.49
C ALA A 64 3.57 10.05 12.19
N GLY A 65 4.59 9.22 12.03
CA GLY A 65 5.95 9.48 12.53
C GLY A 65 6.55 10.74 11.93
N GLY A 66 6.37 10.96 10.63
CA GLY A 66 6.79 12.20 9.94
C GLY A 66 6.11 13.44 10.51
N ILE A 67 4.81 13.37 10.80
CA ILE A 67 4.05 14.47 11.42
C ILE A 67 4.55 14.74 12.85
N ILE A 68 4.79 13.70 13.65
CA ILE A 68 5.31 13.85 15.01
C ILE A 68 6.69 14.49 14.99
N ILE A 69 7.58 14.06 14.09
CA ILE A 69 8.90 14.66 13.93
C ILE A 69 8.76 16.12 13.52
N PHE A 70 7.86 16.44 12.57
CA PHE A 70 7.59 17.81 12.13
C PHE A 70 7.10 18.71 13.26
N VAL A 71 6.12 18.27 14.06
CA VAL A 71 5.60 19.04 15.20
C VAL A 71 6.68 19.25 16.27
N ASN A 72 7.56 18.27 16.47
CA ASN A 72 8.71 18.40 17.39
C ASN A 72 9.90 19.14 16.78
N GLN A 73 9.90 19.50 15.48
CA GLN A 73 10.90 20.40 14.89
C GLN A 73 10.64 21.87 15.23
N ASP A 74 9.39 22.23 15.46
CA ASP A 74 8.95 23.61 15.70
C ASP A 74 8.97 24.00 17.20
N LYS A 75 9.34 23.08 18.09
CA LYS A 75 9.68 23.36 19.50
C LYS A 75 11.19 23.48 19.68
#